data_AF-A0A117KCI8-F1
#
_entry.id   AF-A0A117KCI8-F1
#
_cell.length_a   1.000
_cell.length_b   1.000
_cell.length_c   1.000
_cell.angle_alpha   90.00
_cell.angle_beta   90.00
_cell.angle_gamma   90.00
#
_symmetry.space_group_name_H-M   'P 1'
#
loop_
_entity.id
_entity.type
_entity.pdbx_description
1 polymer ?
#
loop_
_entity_poly.entity_id
_entity_poly.type
_entity_poly.pdbx_seq_one_letter_code
_entity_poly.pdbx_strand_id
1 'polypeptide(L)'
;MKNTKKKTKLNFKNKNNMKNNFLIALVFLLFGFATFKANSNYTVKNDKEYFSSFKKNEEPKNKKFNILNKKSEVAGETFYVIYKENSLGQGFYFKIVLDKNEKPIATYYANEGDQQISNSTVENLKKVIFGPDKAVNAIEETTTQCVTKCHRTNKCYDKPTSTGVLLCSAECGIACA
;
A
#
# COMPACT_ATOMS: atom_id res chain seq x y z
N MET A 1 -72.16 5.41 -74.69
CA MET A 1 -72.67 6.79 -74.41
C MET A 1 -73.42 6.74 -73.08
N LYS A 2 -73.34 7.69 -72.15
CA LYS A 2 -72.65 9.01 -72.08
C LYS A 2 -72.08 9.21 -70.67
N ASN A 3 -71.04 10.04 -70.55
CA ASN A 3 -70.51 10.55 -69.27
C ASN A 3 -71.56 11.39 -68.51
N THR A 4 -71.51 11.37 -67.18
CA THR A 4 -71.63 12.62 -66.39
C THR A 4 -70.78 12.57 -65.12
N LYS A 5 -69.74 13.42 -65.07
CA LYS A 5 -68.90 13.64 -63.88
C LYS A 5 -69.63 14.55 -62.88
N LYS A 6 -69.39 14.39 -61.57
CA LYS A 6 -69.72 15.43 -60.58
C LYS A 6 -68.50 15.84 -59.75
N LYS A 7 -68.15 17.12 -59.88
CA LYS A 7 -67.09 17.91 -59.21
C LYS A 7 -67.77 18.88 -58.23
N THR A 8 -67.21 19.33 -57.10
CA THR A 8 -65.99 19.01 -56.30
C THR A 8 -66.28 19.47 -54.86
N LYS A 9 -65.62 18.94 -53.81
CA LYS A 9 -65.30 19.75 -52.62
C LYS A 9 -64.04 19.26 -51.88
N LEU A 10 -63.01 20.10 -51.87
CA LEU A 10 -61.87 20.02 -50.96
C LEU A 10 -62.26 20.64 -49.61
N ASN A 11 -61.67 20.18 -48.51
CA ASN A 11 -61.58 20.99 -47.29
C ASN A 11 -60.28 20.69 -46.52
N PHE A 12 -59.78 21.71 -45.82
CA PHE A 12 -58.38 21.83 -45.39
C PHE A 12 -58.29 21.94 -43.85
N LYS A 13 -57.48 21.10 -43.18
CA LYS A 13 -56.92 21.21 -41.79
C LYS A 13 -56.45 19.81 -41.33
N ASN A 14 -55.44 19.60 -40.46
CA ASN A 14 -54.61 20.55 -39.71
C ASN A 14 -53.20 19.95 -39.44
N LYS A 15 -52.15 20.67 -39.84
CA LYS A 15 -51.00 21.11 -39.03
C LYS A 15 -50.39 20.17 -37.94
N ASN A 16 -49.17 19.71 -38.22
CA ASN A 16 -47.99 19.46 -37.35
C ASN A 16 -48.15 18.84 -35.95
N ASN A 17 -47.37 17.77 -35.66
CA ASN A 17 -46.41 17.73 -34.53
C ASN A 17 -45.50 16.47 -34.48
N MET A 18 -44.65 16.25 -35.50
CA MET A 18 -43.45 15.41 -35.33
C MET A 18 -42.32 16.21 -34.66
N LYS A 19 -42.41 16.45 -33.35
CA LYS A 19 -41.35 17.12 -32.57
C LYS A 19 -40.98 16.49 -31.22
N ASN A 20 -41.68 15.46 -30.74
CA ASN A 20 -41.48 14.96 -29.36
C ASN A 20 -40.56 13.75 -29.19
N ASN A 21 -40.19 13.01 -30.24
CA ASN A 21 -39.35 11.82 -30.08
C ASN A 21 -37.83 12.10 -30.00
N PHE A 22 -37.35 13.28 -30.38
CA PHE A 22 -35.91 13.61 -30.34
C PHE A 22 -35.41 13.84 -28.90
N LEU A 23 -36.25 14.43 -28.04
CA LEU A 23 -35.92 14.69 -26.63
C LEU A 23 -35.73 13.40 -25.82
N ILE A 24 -36.55 12.38 -26.08
CA ILE A 24 -36.47 11.08 -25.38
C ILE A 24 -35.16 10.35 -25.73
N ALA A 25 -34.75 10.37 -27.00
CA ALA A 25 -33.49 9.78 -27.44
C ALA A 25 -32.26 10.46 -26.79
N LEU A 26 -32.30 11.78 -26.61
CA LEU A 26 -31.24 12.53 -25.94
C LEU A 26 -31.10 12.16 -24.45
N VAL A 27 -32.21 11.93 -23.75
CA VAL A 27 -32.21 11.53 -22.33
C VAL A 27 -31.61 10.14 -22.15
N PHE A 28 -31.97 9.16 -22.98
CA PHE A 28 -31.36 7.82 -22.91
C PHE A 28 -29.86 7.83 -23.23
N LEU A 29 -29.41 8.71 -24.14
CA LEU A 29 -28.00 8.85 -24.46
C LEU A 29 -27.19 9.47 -23.30
N LEU A 30 -27.79 10.35 -22.50
CA LEU A 30 -27.18 10.89 -21.27
C LEU A 30 -27.07 9.84 -20.14
N PHE A 31 -28.06 8.96 -19.98
CA PHE A 31 -27.98 7.87 -19.00
C PHE A 31 -26.91 6.81 -19.35
N GLY A 32 -26.53 6.67 -20.63
CA GLY A 32 -25.47 5.75 -21.06
C GLY A 32 -24.06 6.09 -20.52
N PHE A 33 -23.81 7.36 -20.14
CA PHE A 33 -22.51 7.78 -19.59
C PHE A 33 -22.41 7.66 -18.07
N ALA A 34 -23.52 7.43 -17.37
CA ALA A 34 -23.56 7.38 -15.90
C ALA A 34 -22.98 6.09 -15.30
N THR A 35 -22.67 5.08 -16.12
CA THR A 35 -22.03 3.83 -15.68
C THR A 35 -20.59 3.68 -16.18
N PHE A 36 -19.84 4.79 -16.27
CA PHE A 36 -18.46 4.68 -15.81
C PHE A 36 -18.50 4.33 -14.33
N LYS A 37 -18.46 3.01 -14.04
CA LYS A 37 -17.88 2.56 -12.77
C LYS A 37 -16.58 3.35 -12.64
N ALA A 38 -16.48 4.14 -11.58
CA ALA A 38 -15.19 4.42 -11.01
C ALA A 38 -14.63 3.07 -10.55
N ASN A 39 -14.04 2.32 -11.48
CA ASN A 39 -12.90 1.50 -11.17
C ASN A 39 -11.85 2.51 -10.72
N SER A 40 -11.95 2.87 -9.43
CA SER A 40 -10.76 3.13 -8.66
C SER A 40 -9.96 1.84 -8.73
N ASN A 41 -9.14 1.77 -9.79
CA ASN A 41 -7.71 1.87 -9.55
C ASN A 41 -7.53 2.97 -8.48
N TYR A 42 -7.75 2.59 -7.21
CA TYR A 42 -6.98 3.10 -6.11
C TYR A 42 -5.58 3.08 -6.68
N THR A 43 -5.05 4.27 -6.96
CA THR A 43 -3.67 4.41 -7.37
C THR A 43 -2.89 3.63 -6.33
N VAL A 44 -2.34 2.49 -6.73
CA VAL A 44 -1.40 1.72 -5.91
C VAL A 44 -0.36 2.76 -5.56
N LYS A 45 -0.34 3.16 -4.28
CA LYS A 45 0.03 4.52 -3.88
C LYS A 45 1.55 4.56 -3.73
N ASN A 46 2.21 4.20 -4.83
CA ASN A 46 3.52 3.57 -4.92
C ASN A 46 3.89 2.96 -3.56
N ASP A 47 3.26 1.84 -3.16
CA ASP A 47 3.26 1.39 -1.76
C ASP A 47 4.68 1.36 -1.15
N LYS A 48 5.71 1.06 -1.95
CA LYS A 48 7.13 1.18 -1.59
C LYS A 48 7.53 2.59 -1.10
N GLU A 49 7.20 3.61 -1.88
CA GLU A 49 7.48 5.03 -1.60
C GLU A 49 6.62 5.53 -0.45
N TYR A 50 5.34 5.15 -0.40
CA TYR A 50 4.50 5.51 0.74
C TYR A 50 5.05 4.91 2.05
N PHE A 51 5.42 3.63 2.06
CA PHE A 51 6.04 2.96 3.22
C PHE A 51 7.56 3.16 3.33
N SER A 52 8.19 4.06 2.56
CA SER A 52 9.66 4.33 2.61
C SER A 52 10.20 4.74 3.99
N SER A 53 9.29 5.20 4.84
CA SER A 53 9.46 5.53 6.26
C SER A 53 8.34 4.86 7.06
N PHE A 54 8.62 4.52 8.33
CA PHE A 54 7.66 3.84 9.21
C PHE A 54 6.29 4.54 9.27
N LYS A 55 5.22 3.79 8.97
CA LYS A 55 3.82 4.20 9.15
C LYS A 55 3.21 3.49 10.34
N LYS A 56 2.54 4.27 11.20
CA LYS A 56 1.90 3.79 12.43
C LYS A 56 0.51 3.24 12.10
N ASN A 57 0.24 1.99 12.49
CA ASN A 57 -1.05 1.33 12.36
C ASN A 57 -1.59 1.23 10.92
N GLU A 58 -0.71 1.30 9.92
CA GLU A 58 -1.03 1.15 8.49
C GLU A 58 -0.16 0.05 7.89
N GLU A 59 -0.73 -0.78 7.01
CA GLU A 59 -0.02 -1.86 6.32
C GLU A 59 -0.49 -2.03 4.87
N PRO A 60 0.37 -2.51 3.95
CA PRO A 60 0.00 -2.74 2.55
C PRO A 60 -1.03 -3.89 2.44
N LYS A 61 -2.19 -3.60 1.83
CA LYS A 61 -3.37 -4.49 1.83
C LYS A 61 -3.15 -5.87 1.21
N ASN A 62 -2.22 -5.99 0.28
CA ASN A 62 -1.99 -7.21 -0.52
C ASN A 62 -0.68 -7.92 -0.13
N LYS A 63 -0.33 -7.93 1.17
CA LYS A 63 0.91 -8.53 1.67
C LYS A 63 0.66 -9.50 2.83
N LYS A 64 1.25 -10.69 2.72
CA LYS A 64 1.29 -11.68 3.79
C LYS A 64 2.56 -11.49 4.62
N PHE A 65 2.38 -11.10 5.87
CA PHE A 65 3.47 -10.95 6.83
C PHE A 65 3.84 -12.31 7.45
N ASN A 66 5.08 -12.74 7.22
CA ASN A 66 5.71 -13.90 7.82
C ASN A 66 6.41 -13.48 9.12
N ILE A 67 6.33 -14.32 10.16
CA ILE A 67 6.89 -14.02 11.48
C ILE A 67 8.42 -14.14 11.48
N LEU A 68 9.11 -13.18 12.09
CA LEU A 68 10.55 -13.24 12.34
C LEU A 68 10.84 -13.68 13.78
N ASN A 69 10.23 -12.99 14.74
CA ASN A 69 10.40 -13.23 16.17
C ASN A 69 9.14 -12.77 16.92
N LYS A 70 8.78 -13.47 17.99
CA LYS A 70 7.65 -13.14 18.88
C LYS A 70 8.04 -13.48 20.30
N LYS A 71 7.97 -12.49 21.18
CA LYS A 71 8.34 -12.59 22.61
C LYS A 71 7.14 -12.65 23.55
N SER A 72 5.93 -12.37 23.05
CA SER A 72 4.72 -12.31 23.87
C SER A 72 3.48 -12.70 23.07
N GLU A 73 2.53 -13.33 23.76
CA GLU A 73 1.17 -13.59 23.28
C GLU A 73 0.19 -12.43 23.58
N VAL A 74 0.65 -11.38 24.27
CA VAL A 74 -0.14 -10.17 24.52
C VAL A 74 -0.54 -9.50 23.20
N ALA A 75 -1.80 -9.09 23.09
CA ALA A 75 -2.28 -8.34 21.93
C ALA A 75 -1.53 -7.01 21.79
N GLY A 76 -0.99 -6.74 20.60
CA GLY A 76 -0.31 -5.47 20.31
C GLY A 76 -1.30 -4.33 20.12
N GLU A 77 -1.03 -3.17 20.73
CA GLU A 77 -1.86 -1.97 20.62
C GLU A 77 -1.43 -1.05 19.48
N THR A 78 -0.17 -1.14 19.06
CA THR A 78 0.39 -0.31 17.99
C THR A 78 1.38 -1.13 17.17
N PHE A 79 1.41 -0.88 15.87
CA PHE A 79 2.45 -1.43 15.00
C PHE A 79 2.99 -0.38 14.04
N TYR A 80 4.18 -0.64 13.51
CA TYR A 80 4.85 0.22 12.54
C TYR A 80 5.34 -0.61 11.36
N VAL A 81 5.05 -0.16 10.13
CA VAL A 81 5.49 -0.82 8.88
C VAL A 81 6.38 0.11 8.07
N ILE A 82 7.49 -0.42 7.56
CA ILE A 82 8.39 0.24 6.61
C ILE A 82 8.68 -0.69 5.41
N TYR A 83 8.87 -0.14 4.22
CA TYR A 83 9.45 -0.81 3.07
C TYR A 83 10.92 -0.42 2.95
N LYS A 84 11.81 -1.40 2.74
CA LYS A 84 13.22 -1.19 2.41
C LYS A 84 13.69 -2.19 1.37
N GLU A 85 14.80 -1.82 0.73
CA GLU A 85 15.59 -2.66 -0.14
C GLU A 85 16.96 -2.81 0.53
N ASN A 86 17.48 -4.04 0.62
CA ASN A 86 18.81 -4.26 1.20
C ASN A 86 19.93 -4.12 0.16
N SER A 87 21.18 -4.30 0.58
CA SER A 87 22.37 -4.23 -0.28
C SER A 87 22.40 -5.23 -1.45
N LEU A 88 21.54 -6.25 -1.42
CA LEU A 88 21.36 -7.25 -2.48
C LEU A 88 20.23 -6.89 -3.46
N GLY A 89 19.61 -5.72 -3.35
CA GLY A 89 18.46 -5.31 -4.15
C GLY A 89 17.14 -6.02 -3.77
N GLN A 90 17.08 -6.66 -2.60
CA GLN A 90 15.90 -7.42 -2.18
C GLN A 90 14.92 -6.51 -1.44
N GLY A 91 13.78 -6.20 -2.07
CA GLY A 91 12.70 -5.40 -1.51
C GLY A 91 11.81 -6.19 -0.54
N PHE A 92 11.57 -5.64 0.65
CA PHE A 92 10.62 -6.21 1.62
C PHE A 92 9.99 -5.15 2.52
N TYR A 93 8.83 -5.50 3.07
CA TYR A 93 8.19 -4.77 4.15
C TYR A 93 8.62 -5.38 5.48
N PHE A 94 8.96 -4.55 6.45
CA PHE A 94 9.27 -4.95 7.83
C PHE A 94 8.23 -4.34 8.77
N LYS A 95 7.66 -5.15 9.67
CA LYS A 95 6.62 -4.76 10.62
C LYS A 95 7.09 -5.03 12.06
N ILE A 96 6.97 -4.03 12.92
CA ILE A 96 7.22 -4.13 14.36
C ILE A 96 5.88 -3.95 15.07
N VAL A 97 5.57 -4.82 16.04
CA VAL A 97 4.38 -4.72 16.89
C VAL A 97 4.82 -4.43 18.33
N LEU A 98 4.20 -3.43 18.95
CA LEU A 98 4.46 -2.97 20.31
C LEU A 98 3.30 -3.30 21.26
N ASP A 99 3.62 -3.51 22.53
CA ASP A 99 2.64 -3.51 23.62
C ASP A 99 2.24 -2.07 24.02
N LYS A 100 1.32 -1.98 24.99
CA LYS A 100 0.85 -0.73 25.60
C LYS A 100 1.93 0.13 26.28
N ASN A 101 3.11 -0.42 26.52
CA ASN A 101 4.26 0.25 27.14
C ASN A 101 5.33 0.59 26.09
N GLU A 102 4.97 0.59 24.81
CA GLU A 102 5.85 0.78 23.65
C GLU A 102 6.99 -0.27 23.52
N LYS A 103 6.87 -1.45 24.16
CA LYS A 103 7.88 -2.51 24.09
C LYS A 103 7.65 -3.41 22.87
N PRO A 104 8.67 -3.73 22.07
CA PRO A 104 8.51 -4.63 20.92
C PRO A 104 8.22 -6.06 21.37
N ILE A 105 7.07 -6.58 20.95
CA ILE A 105 6.59 -7.93 21.28
C ILE A 105 6.65 -8.90 20.10
N ALA A 106 6.62 -8.40 18.86
CA ALA A 106 6.78 -9.24 17.66
C ALA A 106 7.33 -8.44 16.47
N THR A 107 8.04 -9.13 15.58
CA THR A 107 8.52 -8.62 14.29
C THR A 107 8.15 -9.56 13.15
N TYR A 108 7.90 -8.98 11.98
CA TYR A 108 7.46 -9.70 10.78
C TYR A 108 8.11 -9.09 9.53
N TYR A 109 8.14 -9.86 8.44
CA TYR A 109 8.50 -9.38 7.10
C TYR A 109 7.47 -9.82 6.06
N ALA A 110 7.34 -9.07 4.96
CA ALA A 110 6.58 -9.50 3.79
C ALA A 110 7.39 -9.22 2.50
N ASN A 111 7.42 -10.20 1.60
CA ASN A 111 8.15 -10.12 0.33
C ASN A 111 7.58 -9.05 -0.61
N GLU A 112 8.44 -8.52 -1.48
CA GLU A 112 8.01 -7.89 -2.73
C GLU A 112 7.58 -8.96 -3.76
N GLY A 113 6.40 -8.77 -4.38
CA GLY A 113 5.83 -9.70 -5.35
C GLY A 113 5.97 -11.18 -4.95
N ASP A 114 6.46 -11.96 -5.90
CA ASP A 114 6.83 -13.38 -5.73
C ASP A 114 8.34 -13.55 -5.42
N GLN A 115 9.10 -12.46 -5.26
CA GLN A 115 10.54 -12.52 -4.98
C GLN A 115 10.77 -12.84 -3.50
N GLN A 116 11.19 -14.08 -3.24
CA GLN A 116 11.54 -14.52 -1.90
C GLN A 116 12.89 -13.93 -1.47
N ILE A 117 12.92 -13.21 -0.34
CA ILE A 117 14.18 -12.74 0.26
C ILE A 117 15.05 -13.91 0.71
N SER A 118 16.37 -13.72 0.70
CA SER A 118 17.32 -14.79 1.02
C SER A 118 17.22 -15.26 2.48
N ASN A 119 17.51 -16.53 2.75
CA ASN A 119 17.57 -17.06 4.11
C ASN A 119 18.56 -16.28 4.99
N SER A 120 19.69 -15.83 4.43
CA SER A 120 20.65 -14.95 5.09
C SER A 120 20.03 -13.62 5.53
N THR A 121 19.23 -12.99 4.68
CA THR A 121 18.51 -11.75 5.01
C THR A 121 17.46 -12.00 6.10
N VAL A 122 16.73 -13.12 6.05
CA VAL A 122 15.79 -13.52 7.13
C VAL A 122 16.53 -13.68 8.47
N GLU A 123 17.66 -14.39 8.50
CA GLU A 123 18.47 -14.57 9.70
C GLU A 123 19.08 -13.26 10.22
N ASN A 124 19.40 -12.30 9.34
CA ASN A 124 19.84 -10.97 9.77
C ASN A 124 18.68 -10.12 10.31
N LEU A 125 17.51 -10.14 9.67
CA LEU A 125 16.32 -9.42 10.10
C LEU A 125 15.81 -9.87 11.48
N LYS A 126 16.00 -11.14 11.86
CA LYS A 126 15.70 -11.63 13.23
C LYS A 126 16.49 -10.87 14.31
N LYS A 127 17.70 -10.39 14.00
CA LYS A 127 18.63 -9.74 14.94
C LYS A 127 18.34 -8.25 15.14
N VAL A 128 17.63 -7.61 14.20
CA VAL A 128 17.47 -6.13 14.09
C VAL A 128 16.90 -5.47 15.35
N ILE A 129 15.93 -6.09 16.01
CA ILE A 129 15.29 -5.54 17.23
C ILE A 129 15.79 -6.21 18.50
N PHE A 130 16.14 -7.49 18.42
CA PHE A 130 16.33 -8.33 19.60
C PHE A 130 17.79 -8.70 19.87
N GLY A 131 18.71 -8.24 19.02
CA GLY A 131 20.12 -8.59 19.06
C GLY A 131 20.40 -9.98 18.48
N PRO A 132 21.68 -10.35 18.31
CA PRO A 132 22.05 -11.71 17.96
C PRO A 132 21.93 -12.64 19.19
N ASP A 133 21.40 -13.85 19.00
CA ASP A 133 21.27 -14.84 20.09
C ASP A 133 22.63 -15.33 20.64
N LYS A 134 23.73 -15.09 19.90
CA LYS A 134 25.11 -15.44 20.28
C LYS A 134 26.07 -14.36 19.79
N ALA A 135 27.14 -14.09 20.55
CA ALA A 135 28.21 -13.20 20.12
C ALA A 135 28.92 -13.77 18.88
N VAL A 136 29.09 -12.95 17.85
CA VAL A 136 29.77 -13.32 16.60
C VAL A 136 31.11 -12.60 16.53
N ASN A 137 32.20 -13.35 16.58
CA ASN A 137 33.54 -12.83 16.30
C ASN A 137 33.75 -12.79 14.79
N ALA A 138 34.05 -11.62 14.22
CA ALA A 138 34.35 -11.46 12.80
C ALA A 138 35.34 -10.30 12.58
N ILE A 139 36.12 -10.39 11.50
CA ILE A 139 37.34 -9.59 11.25
C ILE A 139 37.10 -8.48 10.19
N GLU A 140 35.95 -8.49 9.51
CA GLU A 140 35.50 -7.45 8.56
C GLU A 140 34.52 -6.46 9.22
N GLU A 141 34.00 -5.46 8.47
CA GLU A 141 33.01 -4.49 9.01
C GLU A 141 31.72 -5.22 9.40
N THR A 142 31.64 -5.62 10.66
CA THR A 142 30.50 -6.38 11.18
C THR A 142 29.19 -5.61 11.03
N THR A 143 28.06 -6.31 10.95
CA THR A 143 26.71 -5.70 11.00
C THR A 143 26.59 -4.69 12.15
N THR A 144 27.20 -4.97 13.30
CA THR A 144 27.28 -4.07 14.47
C THR A 144 27.98 -2.76 14.18
N GLN A 145 29.07 -2.76 13.39
CA GLN A 145 29.80 -1.54 12.99
C GLN A 145 28.97 -0.72 11.99
N CYS A 146 28.39 -1.35 10.97
CA CYS A 146 27.45 -0.71 10.04
C CYS A 146 26.28 -0.04 10.78
N VAL A 147 25.63 -0.77 11.69
CA VAL A 147 24.51 -0.27 12.51
C VAL A 147 24.96 0.88 13.43
N THR A 148 26.13 0.78 14.07
CA THR A 148 26.67 1.85 14.93
C THR A 148 26.97 3.13 14.14
N LYS A 149 27.53 2.99 12.94
CA LYS A 149 27.79 4.11 12.01
C LYS A 149 26.48 4.76 11.57
N CYS A 150 25.50 3.94 11.18
CA CYS A 150 24.16 4.39 10.83
C CYS A 150 23.45 5.12 12.00
N HIS A 151 23.51 4.59 13.22
CA HIS A 151 22.95 5.24 14.42
C HIS A 151 23.51 6.65 14.65
N ARG A 152 24.83 6.84 14.44
CA ARG A 152 25.50 8.13 14.56
C ARG A 152 25.06 9.09 13.44
N THR A 153 25.11 8.64 12.19
CA THR A 153 24.71 9.45 11.02
C THR A 153 23.24 9.91 11.11
N ASN A 154 22.33 9.00 11.48
CA ASN A 154 20.88 9.27 11.56
C ASN A 154 20.44 9.86 12.91
N LYS A 155 21.40 10.09 13.82
CA LYS A 155 21.17 10.59 15.18
C LYS A 155 20.07 9.82 15.91
N CYS A 156 20.16 8.49 15.90
CA CYS A 156 19.11 7.63 16.44
C CYS A 156 18.91 7.77 17.95
N TYR A 157 19.96 8.12 18.70
CA TYR A 157 19.87 8.36 20.14
C TYR A 157 19.36 9.77 20.49
N ASP A 158 19.35 10.70 19.53
CA ASP A 158 18.85 12.08 19.71
C ASP A 158 17.34 12.17 19.41
N LYS A 159 16.66 11.05 19.12
CA LYS A 159 15.22 11.04 18.83
C LYS A 159 14.43 11.33 20.12
N PRO A 160 13.36 12.14 20.07
CA PRO A 160 12.69 12.66 21.27
C PRO A 160 11.87 11.63 22.05
N THR A 161 11.72 10.40 21.56
CA THR A 161 10.95 9.33 22.21
C THR A 161 11.68 7.99 22.11
N SER A 162 11.47 7.12 23.08
CA SER A 162 11.91 5.72 23.10
C SER A 162 11.54 4.98 21.81
N THR A 163 10.29 5.12 21.36
CA THR A 163 9.84 4.56 20.08
C THR A 163 10.58 5.18 18.89
N GLY A 164 10.88 6.48 18.90
CA GLY A 164 11.70 7.12 17.86
C GLY A 164 13.11 6.55 17.78
N VAL A 165 13.77 6.32 18.93
CA VAL A 165 15.08 5.65 19.01
C VAL A 165 14.98 4.22 18.46
N LEU A 166 13.98 3.46 18.90
CA LEU A 166 13.73 2.07 18.47
C LEU A 166 13.53 1.96 16.95
N LEU A 167 12.66 2.80 16.36
CA LEU A 167 12.38 2.79 14.94
C LEU A 167 13.60 3.21 14.11
N CYS A 168 14.34 4.23 14.54
CA CYS A 168 15.59 4.63 13.87
C CYS A 168 16.64 3.52 13.93
N SER A 169 16.76 2.83 15.07
CA SER A 169 17.67 1.69 15.23
C SER A 169 17.24 0.49 14.37
N ALA A 170 15.94 0.22 14.29
CA ALA A 170 15.37 -0.80 13.40
C ALA A 170 15.70 -0.51 11.93
N GLU A 171 15.51 0.74 11.48
CA GLU A 171 15.80 1.15 10.11
C GLU A 171 17.28 0.97 9.77
N CYS A 172 18.18 1.31 10.69
CA CYS A 172 19.61 1.04 10.54
C CYS A 172 19.94 -0.46 10.53
N GLY A 173 19.31 -1.26 11.38
CA GLY A 173 19.46 -2.72 11.38
C GLY A 173 19.01 -3.34 10.05
N ILE A 174 17.89 -2.89 9.49
CA ILE A 174 17.36 -3.33 8.19
C ILE A 174 18.32 -2.97 7.05
N ALA A 175 18.86 -1.74 7.04
CA ALA A 175 19.78 -1.29 5.99
C ALA A 175 21.14 -2.04 6.00
N CYS A 176 21.51 -2.63 7.13
CA CYS A 176 22.75 -3.40 7.32
C CYS A 176 22.54 -4.93 7.28
N ALA A 177 21.36 -5.43 6.86
CA ALA A 177 20.95 -6.85 6.94
C ALA A 177 20.93 -7.62 5.60
#